data_AF-A0A7C4V6Z9-F1
#
_entry.id   AF-A0A7C4V6Z9-F1
#
_cell.length_a   1.000
_cell.length_b   1.000
_cell.length_c   1.000
_cell.angle_alpha   90.00
_cell.angle_beta   90.00
_cell.angle_gamma   90.00
#
_symmetry.space_group_name_H-M   'P 1'
#
loop_
_entity.id
_entity.type
_entity.pdbx_description
1 polymer ?
#
loop_
_entity_poly.entity_id
_entity_poly.type
_entity_poly.pdbx_seq_one_letter_code
_entity_poly.pdbx_strand_id
1 'polypeptide(L)'
;MGTTGKTKSGRRCARRLNDLDAREWMRFTKSWFVCNPPPRNKDAVLHPAKFPEAMAEDFIRFFTMPGEVVLDPFAGVGSTLVAAEACGRRGVGIELSAAFVDVGRRLLAEEALLIQGDARNTVSLCRGAGIESVQYVLTSPPYWRMLKTSRGNVLSAHKERIRKGLPTDYCGDSADLSSIDKYDDFLAALVSILTDLRNLLDPGRYLTVVAQNIRIPEGRVCTFAWDLVYALSDYYTFKGERLWLQDNKRLGMWGYPSEFVTNVHHHYCLTFKNDKV
;
A
#
# COMPACT_ATOMS: atom_id res chain seq x y z
N MET A 1 -6.42 -41.13 50.59
CA MET A 1 -5.88 -41.09 49.22
C MET A 1 -6.82 -40.25 48.38
N GLY A 2 -6.37 -39.09 47.93
CA GLY A 2 -7.22 -38.14 47.19
C GLY A 2 -6.35 -37.11 46.50
N THR A 3 -5.59 -37.53 45.49
CA THR A 3 -4.80 -36.65 44.64
C THR A 3 -5.72 -35.99 43.61
N THR A 4 -6.13 -34.76 43.87
CA THR A 4 -6.76 -33.88 42.90
C THR A 4 -5.76 -33.53 41.79
N GLY A 5 -5.96 -34.11 40.61
CA GLY A 5 -5.19 -33.80 39.41
C GLY A 5 -5.48 -32.36 38.96
N LYS A 6 -4.47 -31.49 39.04
CA LYS A 6 -4.48 -30.20 38.34
C LYS A 6 -4.42 -30.48 36.83
N THR A 7 -5.51 -30.25 36.12
CA THR A 7 -5.52 -30.13 34.66
C THR A 7 -4.59 -28.99 34.25
N LYS A 8 -3.46 -29.33 33.63
CA LYS A 8 -2.57 -28.37 32.98
C LYS A 8 -3.34 -27.75 31.82
N SER A 9 -3.79 -26.51 32.01
CA SER A 9 -4.23 -25.63 30.94
C SER A 9 -3.16 -25.62 29.84
N GLY A 10 -3.49 -26.18 28.68
CA GLY A 10 -2.62 -26.18 27.51
C GLY A 10 -2.34 -24.74 27.11
N ARG A 11 -1.06 -24.34 27.19
CA ARG A 11 -0.58 -23.06 26.66
C ARG A 11 -0.91 -23.05 25.17
N ARG A 12 -1.95 -22.32 24.74
CA ARG A 12 -2.21 -22.06 23.31
C ARG A 12 -0.91 -21.49 22.75
N CYS A 13 -0.21 -22.26 21.91
CA CYS A 13 0.96 -21.77 21.22
C CYS A 13 0.48 -20.61 20.34
N ALA A 14 0.95 -19.39 20.62
CA ALA A 14 0.56 -18.23 19.83
C ALA A 14 0.91 -18.51 18.36
N ARG A 15 -0.04 -18.27 17.44
CA ARG A 15 0.19 -18.43 16.00
C ARG A 15 1.40 -17.57 15.61
N ARG A 16 2.38 -18.16 14.95
CA ARG A 16 3.55 -17.43 14.44
C ARG A 16 3.09 -16.42 13.39
N LEU A 17 3.76 -15.26 13.35
CA LEU A 17 3.48 -14.23 12.35
C LEU A 17 4.10 -14.58 10.99
N ASN A 18 5.30 -15.14 11.02
CA ASN A 18 6.11 -15.51 9.85
C ASN A 18 7.05 -16.68 10.16
N ASP A 19 7.76 -17.13 9.13
CA ASP A 19 8.75 -18.20 9.13
C ASP A 19 10.20 -17.69 9.10
N LEU A 20 10.43 -16.41 9.38
CA LEU A 20 11.75 -15.78 9.34
C LEU A 20 12.65 -16.22 10.50
N ASP A 21 13.96 -16.21 10.26
CA ASP A 21 14.94 -16.35 11.34
C ASP A 21 15.09 -15.05 12.16
N ALA A 22 15.78 -15.13 13.30
CA ALA A 22 15.97 -13.98 14.20
C ALA A 22 16.73 -12.81 13.53
N ARG A 23 17.65 -13.10 12.61
CA ARG A 23 18.46 -12.10 11.91
C ARG A 23 17.63 -11.36 10.88
N GLU A 24 16.84 -12.08 10.09
CA GLU A 24 15.88 -11.53 9.13
C GLU A 24 14.85 -10.65 9.85
N TRP A 25 14.31 -11.14 10.97
CA TRP A 25 13.39 -10.38 11.82
C TRP A 25 14.00 -9.06 12.28
N MET A 26 15.17 -9.11 12.92
CA MET A 26 15.86 -7.91 13.41
C MET A 26 16.15 -6.93 12.28
N ARG A 27 16.55 -7.41 11.10
CA ARG A 27 16.81 -6.55 9.94
C ARG A 27 15.57 -5.78 9.50
N PHE A 28 14.41 -6.45 9.45
CA PHE A 28 13.15 -5.81 9.07
C PHE A 28 12.74 -4.72 10.06
N THR A 29 13.02 -4.88 11.36
CA THR A 29 12.64 -3.89 12.39
C THR A 29 13.38 -2.55 12.31
N LYS A 30 14.32 -2.37 11.36
CA LYS A 30 14.91 -1.06 11.10
C LYS A 30 13.84 -0.07 10.65
N SER A 31 13.83 1.11 11.26
CA SER A 31 12.88 2.20 10.99
C SER A 31 13.03 2.82 9.59
N TRP A 32 14.05 2.45 8.83
CA TRP A 32 14.24 2.89 7.45
C TRP A 32 14.95 1.82 6.62
N PHE A 33 14.79 1.91 5.30
CA PHE A 33 15.46 1.04 4.33
C PHE A 33 15.57 1.75 2.97
N VAL A 34 16.48 1.26 2.12
CA VAL A 34 16.59 1.65 0.71
C VAL A 34 16.19 0.44 -0.13
N CYS A 35 15.34 0.67 -1.13
CA CYS A 35 14.97 -0.35 -2.11
C CYS A 35 14.98 0.28 -3.49
N ASN A 36 15.99 -0.07 -4.28
CA ASN A 36 16.21 0.43 -5.64
C ASN A 36 16.18 -0.76 -6.60
N PRO A 37 15.00 -1.19 -7.09
CA PRO A 37 14.93 -2.24 -8.09
C PRO A 37 15.62 -1.77 -9.38
N PRO A 38 16.25 -2.69 -10.14
CA PRO A 38 16.83 -2.35 -11.43
C PRO A 38 15.75 -1.79 -12.38
N PRO A 39 16.11 -0.87 -13.30
CA PRO A 39 15.16 -0.36 -14.28
C PRO A 39 14.56 -1.52 -15.09
N ARG A 40 13.22 -1.62 -15.12
CA ARG A 40 12.53 -2.60 -15.97
C ARG A 40 12.72 -2.27 -17.44
N ASN A 41 12.71 -3.32 -18.27
CA ASN A 41 12.83 -3.21 -19.72
C ASN A 41 11.73 -2.28 -20.28
N LYS A 42 12.03 -1.53 -21.35
CA LYS A 42 11.20 -0.42 -21.87
C LYS A 42 9.79 -0.82 -22.32
N ASP A 43 9.55 -2.11 -22.53
CA ASP A 43 8.27 -2.68 -22.98
C ASP A 43 7.29 -2.99 -21.82
N ALA A 44 7.76 -2.91 -20.57
CA ALA A 44 6.88 -3.01 -19.40
C ALA A 44 6.04 -1.73 -19.29
N VAL A 45 4.78 -1.84 -19.70
CA VAL A 45 3.76 -0.78 -19.67
C VAL A 45 3.92 0.16 -18.48
N LEU A 46 4.10 1.44 -18.79
CA LEU A 46 4.42 2.55 -17.89
C LEU A 46 3.22 2.89 -16.97
N HIS A 47 2.95 2.05 -15.98
CA HIS A 47 2.03 2.43 -14.91
C HIS A 47 2.66 3.48 -14.00
N PRO A 48 1.96 4.59 -13.72
CA PRO A 48 2.38 5.54 -12.72
C PRO A 48 2.46 4.86 -11.35
N ALA A 49 3.57 5.07 -10.65
CA ALA A 49 3.65 4.96 -9.18
C ALA A 49 3.45 3.56 -8.56
N LYS A 50 4.17 2.54 -9.05
CA LYS A 50 4.32 1.30 -8.29
C LYS A 50 5.46 1.41 -7.28
N PHE A 51 5.26 0.95 -6.05
CA PHE A 51 6.39 0.62 -5.18
C PHE A 51 7.10 -0.65 -5.69
N PRO A 52 8.41 -0.82 -5.41
CA PRO A 52 9.18 -2.00 -5.80
C PRO A 52 8.56 -3.31 -5.28
N GLU A 53 8.48 -4.33 -6.13
CA GLU A 53 8.08 -5.68 -5.71
C GLU A 53 9.00 -6.24 -4.63
N ALA A 54 10.32 -6.04 -4.73
CA ALA A 54 11.27 -6.46 -3.70
C ALA A 54 10.98 -5.85 -2.32
N MET A 55 10.45 -4.61 -2.27
CA MET A 55 9.98 -4.06 -1.00
C MET A 55 8.72 -4.78 -0.54
N ALA A 56 7.75 -4.98 -1.44
CA ALA A 56 6.51 -5.65 -1.11
C ALA A 56 6.76 -7.07 -0.57
N GLU A 57 7.70 -7.81 -1.17
CA GLU A 57 8.16 -9.13 -0.71
C GLU A 57 8.66 -9.11 0.74
N ASP A 58 9.49 -8.13 1.11
CA ASP A 58 9.99 -7.99 2.49
C ASP A 58 8.83 -7.83 3.48
N PHE A 59 7.84 -7.00 3.16
CA PHE A 59 6.66 -6.77 4.00
C PHE A 59 5.77 -8.00 4.06
N ILE A 60 5.50 -8.64 2.92
CA ILE A 60 4.68 -9.84 2.84
C ILE A 60 5.32 -10.98 3.65
N ARG A 61 6.61 -11.25 3.46
CA ARG A 61 7.34 -12.27 4.25
C ARG A 61 7.29 -11.98 5.74
N PHE A 62 7.34 -10.72 6.15
CA PHE A 62 7.31 -10.37 7.56
C PHE A 62 5.92 -10.49 8.20
N PHE A 63 4.85 -10.16 7.49
CA PHE A 63 3.50 -10.13 8.06
C PHE A 63 2.64 -11.37 7.76
N THR A 64 3.19 -12.35 7.04
CA THR A 64 2.49 -13.57 6.66
C THR A 64 3.33 -14.84 6.76
N MET A 65 2.65 -15.96 6.96
CA MET A 65 3.17 -17.30 6.68
C MET A 65 3.00 -17.65 5.18
N PRO A 66 3.81 -18.56 4.62
CA PRO A 66 3.54 -19.14 3.30
C PRO A 66 2.12 -19.70 3.20
N GLY A 67 1.51 -19.54 2.01
CA GLY A 67 0.13 -19.95 1.73
C GLY A 67 -0.96 -19.00 2.24
N GLU A 68 -0.63 -17.97 3.01
CA GLU A 68 -1.60 -16.97 3.48
C GLU A 68 -1.98 -15.97 2.38
N VAL A 69 -3.09 -15.25 2.60
CA VAL A 69 -3.67 -14.32 1.62
C VAL A 69 -3.25 -12.89 1.90
N VAL A 70 -2.77 -12.20 0.87
CA VAL A 70 -2.39 -10.78 0.87
C VAL A 70 -3.37 -10.00 0.00
N LEU A 71 -3.92 -8.91 0.54
CA LEU A 71 -4.89 -8.05 -0.15
C LEU A 71 -4.28 -6.69 -0.50
N ASP A 72 -4.61 -6.20 -1.70
CA ASP A 72 -4.39 -4.82 -2.13
C ASP A 72 -5.70 -4.22 -2.71
N PRO A 73 -6.41 -3.33 -2.00
CA PRO A 73 -7.63 -2.69 -2.50
C PRO A 73 -7.38 -1.62 -3.58
N PHE A 74 -6.11 -1.26 -3.84
CA PHE A 74 -5.70 -0.29 -4.84
C PHE A 74 -4.58 -0.88 -5.72
N ALA A 75 -4.85 -2.06 -6.28
CA ALA A 75 -3.82 -2.95 -6.81
C ALA A 75 -3.06 -2.38 -8.01
N GLY A 76 -3.64 -1.45 -8.77
CA GLY A 76 -3.07 -0.99 -10.03
C GLY A 76 -2.91 -2.18 -10.97
N VAL A 77 -1.66 -2.50 -11.32
CA VAL A 77 -1.36 -3.72 -12.11
C VAL A 77 -0.74 -4.85 -11.29
N GLY A 78 -0.91 -4.81 -9.98
CA GLY A 78 -0.67 -5.96 -9.12
C GLY A 78 0.76 -6.14 -8.65
N SER A 79 1.54 -5.07 -8.39
CA SER A 79 2.88 -5.25 -7.79
C SER A 79 2.85 -5.99 -6.45
N THR A 80 1.84 -5.73 -5.61
CA THR A 80 1.61 -6.50 -4.38
C THR A 80 1.32 -7.97 -4.67
N LEU A 81 0.56 -8.26 -5.72
CA LEU A 81 0.14 -9.61 -6.09
C LEU A 81 1.33 -10.40 -6.63
N VAL A 82 2.13 -9.82 -7.52
CA VAL A 82 3.38 -10.42 -8.03
C VAL A 82 4.33 -10.74 -6.87
N ALA A 83 4.50 -9.82 -5.93
CA ALA A 83 5.32 -10.04 -4.75
C ALA A 83 4.76 -11.13 -3.82
N ALA A 84 3.44 -11.23 -3.68
CA ALA A 84 2.79 -12.29 -2.92
C ALA A 84 3.08 -13.66 -3.54
N GLU A 85 2.89 -13.80 -4.86
CA GLU A 85 3.18 -15.03 -5.61
C GLU A 85 4.66 -15.43 -5.49
N ALA A 86 5.58 -14.47 -5.67
CA ALA A 86 7.03 -14.71 -5.51
C ALA A 86 7.39 -15.22 -4.10
N CYS A 87 6.59 -14.86 -3.09
CA CYS A 87 6.74 -15.35 -1.74
C CYS A 87 5.94 -16.64 -1.47
N GLY A 88 5.22 -17.22 -2.42
CA GLY A 88 4.34 -18.38 -2.18
C GLY A 88 3.14 -18.04 -1.30
N ARG A 89 2.60 -16.82 -1.43
CA ARG A 89 1.35 -16.34 -0.82
C ARG A 89 0.33 -16.08 -1.92
N ARG A 90 -0.96 -16.13 -1.57
CA ARG A 90 -2.03 -15.83 -2.53
C ARG A 90 -2.29 -14.32 -2.55
N GLY A 91 -2.07 -13.68 -3.70
CA GLY A 91 -2.39 -12.26 -3.89
C GLY A 91 -3.85 -12.05 -4.32
N VAL A 92 -4.54 -11.10 -3.69
CA VAL A 92 -5.87 -10.62 -4.09
C VAL A 92 -5.82 -9.10 -4.27
N GLY A 93 -6.32 -8.61 -5.40
CA GLY A 93 -6.27 -7.20 -5.76
C GLY A 93 -7.60 -6.68 -6.27
N ILE A 94 -7.95 -5.46 -5.88
CA ILE A 94 -9.05 -4.69 -6.47
C ILE A 94 -8.46 -3.52 -7.27
N GLU A 95 -8.94 -3.33 -8.49
CA GLU A 95 -8.54 -2.20 -9.33
C GLU A 95 -9.73 -1.65 -10.11
N LEU A 96 -9.89 -0.33 -10.12
CA LEU A 96 -11.01 0.33 -10.78
C LEU A 96 -10.84 0.33 -12.31
N SER A 97 -9.62 0.59 -12.79
CA SER A 97 -9.31 0.74 -14.21
C SER A 97 -9.24 -0.62 -14.91
N ALA A 98 -10.19 -0.88 -15.81
CA ALA A 98 -10.19 -2.06 -16.68
C ALA A 98 -8.85 -2.23 -17.42
N ALA A 99 -8.28 -1.13 -17.93
CA ALA A 99 -7.00 -1.15 -18.64
C ALA A 99 -5.85 -1.61 -17.74
N PHE A 100 -5.87 -1.27 -16.44
CA PHE A 100 -4.86 -1.71 -15.49
C PHE A 100 -5.09 -3.18 -15.11
N VAL A 101 -6.34 -3.60 -14.93
CA VAL A 101 -6.69 -5.01 -14.72
C VAL A 101 -6.21 -5.88 -15.88
N ASP A 102 -6.42 -5.46 -17.12
CA ASP A 102 -6.00 -6.19 -18.32
C ASP A 102 -4.48 -6.35 -18.41
N VAL A 103 -3.73 -5.30 -18.04
CA VAL A 103 -2.26 -5.38 -17.98
C VAL A 103 -1.82 -6.28 -16.83
N GLY A 104 -2.41 -6.10 -15.64
CA GLY A 104 -2.08 -6.88 -14.44
C GLY A 104 -2.30 -8.38 -14.66
N ARG A 105 -3.43 -8.78 -15.23
CA ARG A 105 -3.74 -10.18 -15.54
C ARG A 105 -2.75 -10.84 -16.52
N ARG A 106 -2.05 -10.07 -17.35
CA ARG A 106 -0.99 -10.60 -18.23
C ARG A 106 0.34 -10.83 -17.50
N LEU A 107 0.52 -10.20 -16.34
CA LEU A 107 1.75 -10.27 -15.54
C LEU A 107 1.66 -11.28 -14.40
N LEU A 108 0.44 -11.63 -13.98
CA LEU A 108 0.16 -12.51 -12.84
C LEU A 108 0.09 -13.98 -13.26
N ALA A 109 0.45 -14.89 -12.36
CA ALA A 109 0.19 -16.32 -12.55
C ALA A 109 -1.29 -16.66 -12.26
N GLU A 110 -1.67 -17.93 -12.44
CA GLU A 110 -3.06 -18.38 -12.25
C GLU A 110 -3.57 -18.24 -10.80
N GLU A 111 -2.67 -18.11 -9.83
CA GLU A 111 -2.98 -18.17 -8.40
C GLU A 111 -3.38 -16.82 -7.81
N ALA A 112 -2.87 -15.70 -8.36
CA ALA A 112 -3.29 -14.36 -7.99
C ALA A 112 -4.64 -13.98 -8.62
N LEU A 113 -5.44 -13.25 -7.83
CA LEU A 113 -6.78 -12.82 -8.22
C LEU A 113 -6.84 -11.30 -8.32
N LEU A 114 -6.94 -10.77 -9.56
CA LEU A 114 -7.15 -9.35 -9.82
C LEU A 114 -8.59 -9.09 -10.30
N ILE A 115 -9.37 -8.43 -9.46
CA ILE A 115 -10.80 -8.13 -9.65
C ILE A 115 -10.95 -6.68 -10.09
N GLN A 116 -11.68 -6.45 -11.18
CA GLN A 116 -12.07 -5.10 -11.57
C GLN A 116 -13.22 -4.62 -10.66
N GLY A 117 -13.04 -3.48 -9.99
CA GLY A 117 -14.09 -2.90 -9.15
C GLY A 117 -13.66 -1.67 -8.34
N ASP A 118 -14.64 -1.03 -7.70
CA ASP A 118 -14.40 0.07 -6.75
C ASP A 118 -13.90 -0.49 -5.41
N ALA A 119 -12.83 0.08 -4.88
CA ALA A 119 -12.25 -0.25 -3.58
C ALA A 119 -13.25 -0.13 -2.41
N ARG A 120 -14.28 0.73 -2.54
CA ARG A 120 -15.40 0.82 -1.58
C ARG A 120 -16.21 -0.47 -1.45
N ASN A 121 -16.13 -1.33 -2.45
CA ASN A 121 -16.82 -2.62 -2.49
C ASN A 121 -15.86 -3.80 -2.26
N THR A 122 -14.64 -3.55 -1.75
CA THR A 122 -13.62 -4.60 -1.59
C THR A 122 -14.14 -5.82 -0.83
N VAL A 123 -14.88 -5.62 0.27
CA VAL A 123 -15.41 -6.73 1.09
C VAL A 123 -16.40 -7.60 0.32
N SER A 124 -17.34 -6.99 -0.39
CA SER A 124 -18.35 -7.74 -1.16
C SER A 124 -17.73 -8.43 -2.38
N LEU A 125 -16.80 -7.77 -3.07
CA LEU A 125 -16.06 -8.33 -4.21
C LEU A 125 -15.22 -9.54 -3.79
N CYS A 126 -14.50 -9.45 -2.66
CA CYS A 126 -13.71 -10.56 -2.13
C CYS A 126 -14.59 -11.77 -1.77
N ARG A 127 -15.70 -11.55 -1.04
CA ARG A 127 -16.63 -12.62 -0.68
C ARG A 127 -17.29 -13.26 -1.91
N GLY A 128 -17.67 -12.44 -2.89
CA GLY A 128 -18.21 -12.94 -4.17
C GLY A 128 -17.23 -13.83 -4.93
N ALA A 129 -15.92 -13.65 -4.71
CA ALA A 129 -14.86 -14.49 -5.26
C ALA A 129 -14.39 -15.61 -4.32
N GLY A 130 -15.11 -15.88 -3.22
CA GLY A 130 -14.78 -16.93 -2.25
C GLY A 130 -13.62 -16.61 -1.31
N ILE A 131 -13.27 -15.32 -1.14
CA ILE A 131 -12.28 -14.86 -0.17
C ILE A 131 -13.01 -14.41 1.10
N GLU A 132 -13.05 -15.28 2.11
CA GLU A 132 -13.70 -14.99 3.38
C GLU A 132 -12.85 -14.16 4.34
N SER A 133 -11.53 -14.35 4.31
CA SER A 133 -10.59 -13.58 5.13
C SER A 133 -9.20 -13.47 4.52
N VAL A 134 -8.43 -12.49 5.00
CA VAL A 134 -7.07 -12.19 4.56
C VAL A 134 -6.15 -12.00 5.76
N GLN A 135 -4.86 -12.31 5.60
CA GLN A 135 -3.89 -12.26 6.70
C GLN A 135 -2.99 -11.04 6.67
N TYR A 136 -2.96 -10.32 5.54
CA TYR A 136 -2.22 -9.08 5.44
C TYR A 136 -2.81 -8.17 4.37
N VAL A 137 -2.81 -6.86 4.63
CA VAL A 137 -3.14 -5.86 3.62
C VAL A 137 -1.89 -5.01 3.39
N LEU A 138 -1.44 -4.93 2.14
CA LEU A 138 -0.37 -4.02 1.72
C LEU A 138 -0.87 -3.21 0.54
N THR A 139 -0.83 -1.89 0.66
CA THR A 139 -1.40 -1.03 -0.38
C THR A 139 -0.73 0.33 -0.46
N SER A 140 -0.86 0.97 -1.62
CA SER A 140 -0.50 2.37 -1.85
C SER A 140 -1.69 3.09 -2.46
N PRO A 141 -2.53 3.78 -1.65
CA PRO A 141 -3.71 4.47 -2.16
C PRO A 141 -3.32 5.63 -3.08
N PRO A 142 -4.25 6.13 -3.90
CA PRO A 142 -3.99 7.30 -4.74
C PRO A 142 -3.62 8.51 -3.88
N TYR A 143 -2.55 9.22 -4.24
CA TYR A 143 -2.11 10.43 -3.53
C TYR A 143 -2.88 11.67 -3.99
N TRP A 144 -4.18 11.74 -3.66
CA TRP A 144 -5.09 12.86 -3.96
C TRP A 144 -4.81 13.51 -5.34
N ARG A 145 -4.66 14.85 -5.41
CA ARG A 145 -4.38 15.64 -6.62
C ARG A 145 -2.91 15.68 -7.06
N MET A 146 -2.04 14.80 -6.54
CA MET A 146 -0.60 14.87 -6.83
C MET A 146 -0.26 14.66 -8.32
N LEU A 147 -1.12 13.96 -9.09
CA LEU A 147 -0.95 13.79 -10.54
C LEU A 147 -1.56 14.91 -11.40
N LYS A 148 -2.56 15.63 -10.87
CA LYS A 148 -3.27 16.73 -11.56
C LYS A 148 -2.52 18.07 -11.49
N THR A 149 -1.47 18.16 -10.68
CA THR A 149 -0.78 19.42 -10.40
C THR A 149 0.55 19.50 -11.15
N SER A 150 0.55 20.25 -12.25
CA SER A 150 1.78 20.60 -12.95
C SER A 150 2.64 21.53 -12.07
N ARG A 151 3.86 21.11 -11.74
CA ARG A 151 4.81 21.94 -10.97
C ARG A 151 5.40 23.03 -11.86
N GLY A 152 4.63 24.07 -12.18
CA GLY A 152 5.12 25.27 -12.85
C GLY A 152 6.01 25.04 -14.08
N ASN A 153 6.87 26.01 -14.39
CA ASN A 153 7.67 26.07 -15.63
C ASN A 153 8.94 25.22 -15.65
N VAL A 154 9.14 24.32 -14.68
CA VAL A 154 10.26 23.37 -14.70
C VAL A 154 9.73 22.00 -15.16
N LEU A 155 10.57 21.21 -15.83
CA LEU A 155 10.27 19.84 -16.27
C LEU A 155 9.76 18.98 -15.11
N SER A 156 8.45 19.00 -14.90
CA SER A 156 7.76 18.21 -13.91
C SER A 156 7.52 16.81 -14.47
N ALA A 157 7.47 15.80 -13.59
CA ALA A 157 7.09 14.45 -13.98
C ALA A 157 5.76 14.44 -14.77
N HIS A 158 4.87 15.41 -14.53
CA HIS A 158 3.64 15.66 -15.28
C HIS A 158 3.90 16.10 -16.74
N LYS A 159 4.76 17.11 -16.98
CA LYS A 159 5.16 17.52 -18.35
C LYS A 159 5.89 16.41 -19.10
N GLU A 160 6.70 15.61 -18.40
CA GLU A 160 7.40 14.48 -19.02
C GLU A 160 6.44 13.31 -19.35
N ARG A 161 5.38 13.12 -18.56
CA ARG A 161 4.30 12.13 -18.82
C ARG A 161 3.43 12.53 -20.00
N ILE A 162 3.03 13.81 -20.11
CA ILE A 162 2.34 14.34 -21.28
C ILE A 162 3.20 14.15 -22.54
N ARG A 163 4.51 14.48 -22.46
CA ARG A 163 5.45 14.27 -23.56
C ARG A 163 5.59 12.79 -23.95
N LYS A 164 5.38 11.86 -23.02
CA LYS A 164 5.44 10.40 -23.24
C LYS A 164 4.07 9.77 -23.54
N GLY A 165 2.99 10.55 -23.67
CA GLY A 165 1.63 10.04 -23.91
C GLY A 165 1.06 9.19 -22.77
N LEU A 166 1.56 9.38 -21.54
CA LEU A 166 1.15 8.58 -20.37
C LEU A 166 -0.07 9.19 -19.67
N PRO A 167 -0.98 8.38 -19.11
CA PRO A 167 -2.19 8.87 -18.43
C PRO A 167 -1.86 9.88 -17.32
N THR A 168 -2.56 11.00 -17.30
CA THR A 168 -2.46 12.05 -16.27
C THR A 168 -3.50 11.90 -15.16
N ASP A 169 -4.52 11.08 -15.38
CA ASP A 169 -5.54 10.67 -14.42
C ASP A 169 -5.54 9.13 -14.28
N TYR A 170 -5.91 8.63 -13.11
CA TYR A 170 -5.99 7.17 -12.87
C TYR A 170 -7.21 6.57 -13.59
N CYS A 171 -8.37 7.23 -13.51
CA CYS A 171 -9.57 6.88 -14.26
C CYS A 171 -10.48 8.10 -14.43
N GLY A 172 -11.10 8.29 -15.60
CA GLY A 172 -12.09 9.35 -15.83
C GLY A 172 -13.46 9.08 -15.22
N ASP A 173 -13.53 8.23 -14.20
CA ASP A 173 -14.77 7.73 -13.58
C ASP A 173 -15.08 8.50 -12.28
N SER A 174 -16.36 8.74 -12.04
CA SER A 174 -16.91 9.30 -10.80
C SER A 174 -16.56 8.51 -9.53
N ALA A 175 -16.21 7.22 -9.69
CA ALA A 175 -15.75 6.38 -8.59
C ALA A 175 -14.27 6.63 -8.20
N ASP A 176 -13.48 7.32 -9.03
CA ASP A 176 -12.07 7.58 -8.77
C ASP A 176 -11.90 8.54 -7.57
N LEU A 177 -11.24 8.09 -6.50
CA LEU A 177 -10.92 8.93 -5.34
C LEU A 177 -10.06 10.15 -5.72
N SER A 178 -9.28 10.08 -6.80
CA SER A 178 -8.47 11.19 -7.30
C SER A 178 -9.31 12.34 -7.90
N SER A 179 -10.62 12.12 -8.09
CA SER A 179 -11.59 13.13 -8.52
C SER A 179 -12.12 14.01 -7.38
N ILE A 180 -11.92 13.62 -6.11
CA ILE A 180 -12.46 14.36 -4.97
C ILE A 180 -11.69 15.68 -4.76
N ASP A 181 -12.42 16.79 -4.76
CA ASP A 181 -11.83 18.13 -4.74
C ASP A 181 -11.39 18.60 -3.34
N LYS A 182 -12.12 18.22 -2.29
CA LYS A 182 -11.77 18.59 -0.92
C LYS A 182 -10.90 17.51 -0.28
N TYR A 183 -9.81 17.93 0.34
CA TYR A 183 -8.88 17.03 1.00
C TYR A 183 -9.54 16.22 2.13
N ASP A 184 -10.37 16.86 2.95
CA ASP A 184 -11.04 16.19 4.08
C ASP A 184 -12.03 15.13 3.60
N ASP A 185 -12.77 15.40 2.52
CA ASP A 185 -13.69 14.44 1.90
C ASP A 185 -12.91 13.24 1.31
N PHE A 186 -11.76 13.51 0.69
CA PHE A 186 -10.88 12.47 0.16
C PHE A 186 -10.33 11.58 1.29
N LEU A 187 -9.82 12.20 2.35
CA LEU A 187 -9.29 11.49 3.52
C LEU A 187 -10.38 10.65 4.18
N ALA A 188 -11.59 11.20 4.37
CA ALA A 188 -12.72 10.50 4.93
C ALA A 188 -13.13 9.28 4.08
N ALA A 189 -13.19 9.44 2.75
CA ALA A 189 -13.50 8.34 1.84
C ALA A 189 -12.44 7.22 1.92
N LEU A 190 -11.15 7.59 1.93
CA LEU A 190 -10.07 6.61 2.04
C LEU A 190 -10.09 5.88 3.39
N VAL A 191 -10.26 6.61 4.50
CA VAL A 191 -10.37 6.04 5.85
C VAL A 191 -11.56 5.10 5.93
N SER A 192 -12.71 5.46 5.36
CA SER A 192 -13.88 4.58 5.29
C SER A 192 -13.57 3.26 4.59
N ILE A 193 -12.88 3.30 3.44
CA ILE A 193 -12.48 2.10 2.70
C ILE A 193 -11.57 1.24 3.56
N LEU A 194 -10.50 1.82 4.10
CA LEU A 194 -9.50 1.08 4.89
C LEU A 194 -10.09 0.52 6.19
N THR A 195 -11.05 1.20 6.82
CA THR A 195 -11.75 0.71 8.01
C THR A 195 -12.67 -0.46 7.68
N ASP A 196 -13.33 -0.47 6.51
CA ASP A 196 -14.18 -1.58 6.09
C ASP A 196 -13.37 -2.88 5.90
N LEU A 197 -12.10 -2.78 5.52
CA LEU A 197 -11.20 -3.95 5.38
C LEU A 197 -11.03 -4.76 6.68
N ARG A 198 -11.32 -4.20 7.86
CA ARG A 198 -11.37 -4.98 9.12
C ARG A 198 -12.39 -6.11 9.11
N ASN A 199 -13.34 -6.08 8.16
CA ASN A 199 -14.34 -7.13 7.95
C ASN A 199 -13.79 -8.33 7.15
N LEU A 200 -12.60 -8.20 6.55
CA LEU A 200 -11.86 -9.27 5.89
C LEU A 200 -10.53 -9.60 6.59
N LEU A 201 -9.84 -8.60 7.13
CA LEU A 201 -8.55 -8.78 7.78
C LEU A 201 -8.72 -9.51 9.11
N ASP A 202 -8.08 -10.68 9.27
CA ASP A 202 -8.20 -11.47 10.50
C ASP A 202 -7.83 -10.64 11.76
N PRO A 203 -8.47 -10.89 12.92
CA PRO A 203 -8.03 -10.33 14.19
C PRO A 203 -6.56 -10.63 14.49
N GLY A 204 -5.84 -9.60 14.94
CA GLY A 204 -4.41 -9.65 15.24
C GLY A 204 -3.49 -9.50 14.02
N ARG A 205 -4.03 -9.37 12.81
CA ARG A 205 -3.26 -9.16 11.57
C ARG A 205 -3.05 -7.69 11.23
N TYR A 206 -2.28 -7.44 10.18
CA TYR A 206 -1.68 -6.15 9.92
C TYR A 206 -2.14 -5.54 8.60
N LEU A 207 -2.20 -4.21 8.59
CA LEU A 207 -2.39 -3.37 7.43
C LEU A 207 -1.16 -2.48 7.30
N THR A 208 -0.54 -2.44 6.13
CA THR A 208 0.50 -1.46 5.81
C THR A 208 0.05 -0.58 4.66
N VAL A 209 0.08 0.73 4.89
CA VAL A 209 -0.22 1.74 3.86
C VAL A 209 1.07 2.48 3.50
N VAL A 210 1.41 2.48 2.21
CA VAL A 210 2.53 3.26 1.66
C VAL A 210 2.02 4.65 1.27
N ALA A 211 2.46 5.67 2.00
CA ALA A 211 2.00 7.05 1.85
C ALA A 211 3.16 8.04 1.73
N GLN A 212 2.91 9.20 1.15
CA GLN A 212 3.85 10.33 1.12
C GLN A 212 3.10 11.63 1.44
N ASN A 213 3.76 12.54 2.16
CA ASN A 213 3.22 13.88 2.37
C ASN A 213 3.18 14.64 1.03
N ILE A 214 2.06 15.29 0.77
CA ILE A 214 1.76 15.90 -0.53
C ILE A 214 2.07 17.39 -0.44
N ARG A 215 2.70 17.98 -1.46
CA ARG A 215 2.78 19.44 -1.57
C ARG A 215 1.68 19.93 -2.50
N ILE A 216 0.86 20.87 -2.02
CA ILE A 216 -0.26 21.44 -2.77
C ILE A 216 0.22 22.67 -3.59
N PRO A 217 -0.49 23.06 -4.67
CA PRO A 217 -0.10 24.17 -5.54
C PRO A 217 0.18 25.49 -4.81
N GLU A 218 -0.50 25.71 -3.69
CA GLU A 218 -0.37 26.88 -2.82
C GLU A 218 0.95 26.88 -2.01
N GLY A 219 1.87 25.94 -2.28
CA GLY A 219 3.18 25.85 -1.64
C GLY A 219 3.19 25.12 -0.30
N ARG A 220 2.03 24.92 0.33
CA ARG A 220 1.90 24.25 1.63
C ARG A 220 2.16 22.73 1.53
N VAL A 221 2.71 22.16 2.59
CA VAL A 221 2.79 20.70 2.75
C VAL A 221 1.52 20.21 3.44
N CYS A 222 0.82 19.30 2.77
CA CYS A 222 -0.25 18.49 3.31
C CYS A 222 0.36 17.22 3.94
N THR A 223 0.08 17.02 5.22
CA THR A 223 0.64 15.97 6.07
C THR A 223 -0.09 14.64 5.93
N PHE A 224 -0.40 14.26 4.69
CA PHE A 224 -1.24 13.11 4.36
C PHE A 224 -0.88 11.83 5.11
N ALA A 225 0.40 11.51 5.25
CA ALA A 225 0.81 10.31 5.97
C ALA A 225 0.41 10.36 7.46
N TRP A 226 0.54 11.53 8.09
CA TRP A 226 0.20 11.70 9.52
C TRP A 226 -1.29 11.82 9.73
N ASP A 227 -1.99 12.57 8.87
CA ASP A 227 -3.44 12.70 8.94
C ASP A 227 -4.11 11.33 8.81
N LEU A 228 -3.57 10.46 7.95
CA LEU A 228 -4.01 9.07 7.82
C LEU A 228 -3.74 8.24 9.08
N VAL A 229 -2.58 8.41 9.73
CA VAL A 229 -2.29 7.74 11.02
C VAL A 229 -3.30 8.16 12.08
N TYR A 230 -3.55 9.47 12.23
CA TYR A 230 -4.51 9.96 13.23
C TYR A 230 -5.91 9.41 12.96
N ALA A 231 -6.39 9.50 11.73
CA ALA A 231 -7.74 9.04 11.39
C ALA A 231 -7.93 7.52 11.50
N LEU A 232 -6.93 6.71 11.14
CA LEU A 232 -7.01 5.25 11.25
C LEU A 232 -6.79 4.74 12.68
N SER A 233 -6.17 5.52 13.55
CA SER A 233 -5.89 5.10 14.94
C SER A 233 -7.15 4.92 15.78
N ASP A 234 -8.28 5.49 15.35
CA ASP A 234 -9.60 5.25 15.97
C ASP A 234 -10.12 3.82 15.69
N TYR A 235 -9.61 3.17 14.65
CA TYR A 235 -10.11 1.87 14.15
C TYR A 235 -9.09 0.74 14.22
N TYR A 236 -7.81 1.07 14.20
CA TYR A 236 -6.68 0.16 14.25
C TYR A 236 -5.64 0.64 15.26
N THR A 237 -4.85 -0.29 15.82
CA THR A 237 -3.70 0.11 16.63
C THR A 237 -2.51 0.43 15.73
N PHE A 238 -2.07 1.68 15.70
CA PHE A 238 -0.83 2.04 15.02
C PHE A 238 0.38 1.35 15.68
N LYS A 239 1.19 0.66 14.88
CA LYS A 239 2.35 -0.11 15.34
C LYS A 239 3.69 0.55 15.01
N GLY A 240 3.68 1.60 14.19
CA GLY A 240 4.85 2.35 13.79
C GLY A 240 5.00 2.46 12.28
N GLU A 241 5.95 3.26 11.88
CA GLU A 241 6.31 3.56 10.51
C GLU A 241 7.72 3.06 10.17
N ARG A 242 7.90 2.69 8.89
CA ARG A 242 9.23 2.54 8.29
C ARG A 242 9.37 3.51 7.14
N LEU A 243 10.56 4.07 6.96
CA LEU A 243 10.86 5.01 5.87
C LEU A 243 11.51 4.28 4.70
N TRP A 244 10.83 4.24 3.57
CA TRP A 244 11.47 3.87 2.30
C TRP A 244 12.20 5.08 1.74
N LEU A 245 13.53 5.01 1.74
CA LEU A 245 14.40 6.06 1.21
C LEU A 245 14.71 5.81 -0.28
N GLN A 246 14.62 6.88 -1.07
CA GLN A 246 14.91 6.92 -2.51
C GLN A 246 16.15 7.78 -2.76
N ASP A 247 17.32 7.24 -2.43
CA ASP A 247 18.63 7.90 -2.57
C ASP A 247 19.10 8.04 -4.03
N ASN A 248 18.42 7.40 -4.97
CA ASN A 248 18.67 7.47 -6.40
C ASN A 248 17.86 8.57 -7.12
N LYS A 249 16.97 9.27 -6.43
CA LYS A 249 16.15 10.34 -7.01
C LYS A 249 16.97 11.63 -7.14
N ARG A 250 16.81 12.33 -8.27
CA ARG A 250 17.54 13.56 -8.55
C ARG A 250 17.05 14.71 -7.66
N LEU A 251 18.01 15.50 -7.17
CA LEU A 251 17.74 16.74 -6.46
C LEU A 251 17.28 17.82 -7.45
N GLY A 252 16.23 18.55 -7.08
CA GLY A 252 15.85 19.80 -7.75
C GLY A 252 16.20 20.99 -6.89
N MET A 253 16.62 22.08 -7.53
CA MET A 253 16.89 23.35 -6.87
C MET A 253 15.58 24.14 -6.76
N TRP A 254 14.75 23.78 -5.78
CA TRP A 254 13.44 24.38 -5.58
C TRP A 254 13.50 25.52 -4.57
N GLY A 255 12.84 26.64 -4.87
CA GLY A 255 12.73 27.79 -3.96
C GLY A 255 13.98 28.67 -3.83
N TYR A 256 15.14 28.26 -4.35
CA TYR A 256 16.35 29.09 -4.26
C TYR A 256 16.23 30.41 -5.05
N PRO A 257 16.69 31.55 -4.51
CA PRO A 257 17.18 31.78 -3.14
C PRO A 257 16.10 32.26 -2.15
N SER A 258 14.83 32.28 -2.56
CA SER A 258 13.75 33.03 -1.91
C SER A 258 12.91 32.26 -0.90
N GLU A 259 12.85 30.93 -0.99
CA GLU A 259 11.92 30.09 -0.22
C GLU A 259 12.50 28.70 0.07
N PHE A 260 12.18 28.15 1.25
CA PHE A 260 12.52 26.77 1.58
C PHE A 260 11.55 25.78 0.92
N VAL A 261 12.09 24.97 -0.01
CA VAL A 261 11.32 23.89 -0.63
C VAL A 261 12.08 22.57 -0.54
N THR A 262 11.50 21.60 0.18
CA THR A 262 12.13 20.31 0.44
C THR A 262 12.09 19.39 -0.78
N ASN A 263 13.21 18.72 -1.01
CA ASN A 263 13.32 17.58 -1.89
C ASN A 263 12.77 16.32 -1.19
N VAL A 264 11.51 15.95 -1.42
CA VAL A 264 10.92 14.74 -0.81
C VAL A 264 11.48 13.47 -1.49
N HIS A 265 12.22 12.67 -0.73
CA HIS A 265 12.96 11.47 -1.19
C HIS A 265 12.59 10.22 -0.38
N HIS A 266 11.43 10.21 0.27
CA HIS A 266 10.98 9.07 1.04
C HIS A 266 9.47 8.86 0.97
N HIS A 267 9.06 7.64 1.28
CA HIS A 267 7.67 7.29 1.57
C HIS A 267 7.60 6.70 2.98
N TYR A 268 6.44 6.86 3.61
CA TYR A 268 6.09 6.25 4.88
C TYR A 268 5.41 4.91 4.59
N CYS A 269 5.91 3.84 5.19
CA CYS A 269 5.23 2.55 5.28
C CYS A 269 4.58 2.48 6.67
N LEU A 270 3.31 2.90 6.75
CA LEU A 270 2.55 3.04 7.98
C LEU A 270 1.92 1.69 8.34
N THR A 271 2.26 1.11 9.49
CA THR A 271 1.77 -0.22 9.88
C THR A 271 0.77 -0.14 11.02
N PHE A 272 -0.36 -0.80 10.85
CA PHE A 272 -1.47 -0.86 11.78
C PHE A 272 -1.82 -2.32 12.08
N LYS A 273 -2.35 -2.58 13.28
CA LYS A 273 -2.85 -3.89 13.70
C LYS A 273 -4.36 -3.86 13.85
N ASN A 274 -5.03 -4.86 13.29
CA ASN A 274 -6.46 -5.07 13.46
C ASN A 274 -6.72 -5.75 14.79
N ASP A 275 -7.09 -4.99 15.82
CA ASP A 275 -7.44 -5.52 17.14
C ASP A 275 -8.95 -5.75 17.30
N LYS A 276 -9.72 -5.73 16.20
CA LYS A 276 -11.14 -6.07 16.20
C LYS A 276 -11.32 -7.48 16.76
N VAL A 277 -12.11 -7.59 17.84
CA VAL A 277 -12.51 -8.84 18.50
C VAL A 277 -13.74 -9.43 17.82
#